data_AF-D1QV48-F1
#
_entry.id   AF-D1QV48-F1
#
_cell.length_a   1.000
_cell.length_b   1.000
_cell.length_c   1.000
_cell.angle_alpha   90.00
_cell.angle_beta   90.00
_cell.angle_gamma   90.00
#
_symmetry.space_group_name_H-M   'P 1'
#
loop_
_entity.id
_entity.type
_entity.pdbx_description
1 polymer ?
#
loop_
_entity_poly.entity_id
_entity_poly.type
_entity_poly.pdbx_seq_one_letter_code
_entity_poly.pdbx_strand_id
1 'polypeptide(L)'
;MRNQPKSQIYGKNIATKKVTDNMKNIGNERKLLLAESGFDFPSAQEFESKIKQVFGYDIKENTNAIIEVELNPLIEDEPDNLIIYRKDRFVDLDIHSNVYDDKLYLLAFNNYLFYGKKSDFAYMQKDLYHIYELVQDFGYWDDHLKTFIFKKMKADEDNHAWFSIFFGRIGINGKWKLRRNIFRQYCREAENCQTMFMPFLEEILNEPYKTKYEGNLDEDVAYILELISKKELEKEQTPGVIGIISDTYSKHPELLNRFKKKNYYGYENLKFYSQYYEDEIQTYSSFCRLKSSLHSIFTHVSRIQYTFSTKLMV
;
A
#
# COMPACT_ATOMS: atom_id res chain seq x y z
N MET A 1 31.68 10.27 38.29
CA MET A 1 31.60 11.68 37.86
C MET A 1 30.62 11.76 36.69
N ARG A 2 29.62 12.63 36.84
CA ARG A 2 28.67 13.17 35.84
C ARG A 2 27.74 12.21 35.09
N ASN A 3 26.64 11.89 35.78
CA ASN A 3 25.31 11.78 35.17
C ASN A 3 25.03 13.06 34.36
N GLN A 4 24.84 12.93 33.04
CA GLN A 4 24.23 14.00 32.24
C GLN A 4 22.72 14.02 32.52
N PRO A 5 22.10 15.20 32.69
CA PRO A 5 20.67 15.29 32.98
C PRO A 5 19.86 14.93 31.74
N LYS A 6 18.78 14.17 31.94
CA LYS A 6 17.66 14.10 31.01
C LYS A 6 17.27 15.54 30.66
N SER A 7 17.36 15.88 29.38
CA SER A 7 16.85 17.14 28.85
C SER A 7 15.36 17.24 29.17
N GLN A 8 15.04 18.02 30.19
CA GLN A 8 13.70 18.53 30.41
C GLN A 8 13.35 19.39 29.20
N ILE A 9 12.33 18.97 28.44
CA ILE A 9 11.68 19.80 27.43
C ILE A 9 10.93 20.90 28.19
N TYR A 10 11.60 22.02 28.42
CA TYR A 10 10.95 23.26 28.85
C TYR A 10 10.48 23.99 27.59
N GLY A 11 9.17 23.93 27.31
CA GLY A 11 8.56 24.78 26.29
C GLY A 11 7.27 24.28 25.65
N LYS A 12 6.19 24.01 26.40
CA LYS A 12 4.84 23.86 25.80
C LYS A 12 3.67 24.02 26.80
N ASN A 13 3.64 25.07 27.63
CA ASN A 13 2.55 25.27 28.60
C ASN A 13 1.74 26.57 28.48
N ILE A 14 1.95 27.38 27.43
CA ILE A 14 1.11 28.57 27.17
C ILE A 14 0.32 28.42 25.84
N ALA A 15 0.78 27.56 24.92
CA ALA A 15 0.09 27.28 23.66
C ALA A 15 -1.12 26.31 23.80
N THR A 16 -1.20 25.53 24.89
CA THR A 16 -2.21 24.46 25.03
C THR A 16 -3.61 24.99 25.29
N LYS A 17 -3.79 26.00 26.16
CA LYS A 17 -5.13 26.51 26.49
C LYS A 17 -5.82 27.20 25.30
N LYS A 18 -5.08 28.02 24.55
CA LYS A 18 -5.62 28.77 23.40
C LYS A 18 -6.03 27.82 22.26
N VAL A 19 -5.26 26.78 22.01
CA VAL A 19 -5.59 25.74 21.00
C VAL A 19 -6.81 24.94 21.44
N THR A 20 -6.87 24.51 22.71
CA THR A 20 -8.03 23.79 23.24
C THR A 20 -9.31 24.64 23.24
N ASP A 21 -9.22 25.93 23.57
CA ASP A 21 -10.38 26.83 23.54
C ASP A 21 -10.83 27.12 22.10
N ASN A 22 -9.90 27.21 21.14
CA ASN A 22 -10.22 27.33 19.73
C ASN A 22 -10.95 26.09 19.18
N MET A 23 -10.43 24.88 19.46
CA MET A 23 -11.07 23.62 19.05
C MET A 23 -12.47 23.45 19.65
N LYS A 24 -12.68 23.92 20.90
CA LYS A 24 -14.03 23.93 21.50
C LYS A 24 -14.98 24.88 20.77
N ASN A 25 -14.51 26.06 20.38
CA ASN A 25 -15.34 27.02 19.64
C ASN A 25 -15.72 26.47 18.27
N ILE A 26 -14.73 25.96 17.51
CA ILE A 26 -14.96 25.29 16.22
C ILE A 26 -15.94 24.12 16.40
N GLY A 27 -15.71 23.26 17.41
CA GLY A 27 -16.59 22.15 17.73
C GLY A 27 -18.03 22.57 18.00
N ASN A 28 -18.24 23.67 18.73
CA ASN A 28 -19.59 24.20 18.99
C ASN A 28 -20.27 24.69 17.70
N GLU A 29 -19.54 25.38 16.82
CA GLU A 29 -20.06 25.84 15.53
C GLU A 29 -20.42 24.66 14.62
N ARG A 30 -19.52 23.67 14.51
CA ARG A 30 -19.71 22.44 13.72
C ARG A 30 -20.89 21.62 14.26
N LYS A 31 -21.04 21.50 15.58
CA LYS A 31 -22.19 20.85 16.22
C LYS A 31 -23.50 21.57 15.90
N LEU A 32 -23.54 22.89 16.02
CA LEU A 32 -24.74 23.69 15.73
C LEU A 32 -25.18 23.46 14.28
N LEU A 33 -24.23 23.54 13.35
CA LEU A 33 -24.44 23.28 11.93
C LEU A 33 -25.00 21.88 11.67
N LEU A 34 -24.44 20.84 12.29
CA LEU A 34 -24.94 19.47 12.17
C LEU A 34 -26.38 19.37 12.70
N ALA A 35 -26.66 19.96 13.86
CA ALA A 35 -28.00 19.97 14.46
C ALA A 35 -29.03 20.70 13.57
N GLU A 36 -28.69 21.88 13.05
CA GLU A 36 -29.55 22.66 12.14
C GLU A 36 -29.80 21.94 10.81
N SER A 37 -28.84 21.14 10.37
CA SER A 37 -28.95 20.33 9.15
C SER A 37 -29.67 18.99 9.37
N GLY A 38 -30.16 18.73 10.58
CA GLY A 38 -30.90 17.51 10.90
C GLY A 38 -30.03 16.26 11.05
N PHE A 39 -28.76 16.42 11.42
CA PHE A 39 -27.93 15.28 11.81
C PHE A 39 -28.50 14.63 13.08
N ASP A 40 -28.78 13.35 12.99
CA ASP A 40 -29.12 12.55 14.16
C ASP A 40 -27.81 12.20 14.86
N PHE A 41 -27.64 12.62 16.12
CA PHE A 41 -26.42 12.31 16.86
C PHE A 41 -26.55 10.90 17.45
N PRO A 42 -25.60 9.98 17.17
CA PRO A 42 -25.72 8.59 17.63
C PRO A 42 -25.73 8.50 19.16
N SER A 43 -26.22 7.38 19.69
CA SER A 43 -26.06 7.08 21.11
C SER A 43 -24.58 6.95 21.48
N ALA A 44 -24.25 7.06 22.78
CA ALA A 44 -22.86 6.90 23.23
C ALA A 44 -22.29 5.53 22.81
N GLN A 45 -23.06 4.46 22.99
CA GLN A 45 -22.65 3.11 22.64
C GLN A 45 -22.42 2.93 21.14
N GLU A 46 -23.31 3.45 20.30
CA GLU A 46 -23.16 3.38 18.84
C GLU A 46 -21.94 4.17 18.37
N PHE A 47 -21.73 5.36 18.94
CA PHE A 47 -20.58 6.20 18.64
C PHE A 47 -19.27 5.48 18.96
N GLU A 48 -19.09 5.01 20.20
CA GLU A 48 -17.88 4.32 20.63
C GLU A 48 -17.61 3.05 19.81
N SER A 49 -18.66 2.26 19.54
CA SER A 49 -18.57 1.07 18.70
C SER A 49 -18.11 1.41 17.28
N LYS A 50 -18.69 2.45 16.68
CA LYS A 50 -18.33 2.87 15.31
C LYS A 50 -16.91 3.43 15.25
N ILE A 51 -16.49 4.24 16.22
CA ILE A 51 -15.11 4.76 16.26
C ILE A 51 -14.10 3.62 16.36
N LYS A 52 -14.35 2.64 17.22
CA LYS A 52 -13.48 1.45 17.32
C LYS A 52 -13.50 0.61 16.04
N GLN A 53 -14.66 0.45 15.40
CA GLN A 53 -14.80 -0.31 14.17
C GLN A 53 -14.04 0.32 13.00
N VAL A 54 -14.16 1.64 12.82
CA VAL A 54 -13.66 2.36 11.65
C VAL A 54 -12.22 2.83 11.85
N PHE A 55 -11.94 3.44 13.00
CA PHE A 55 -10.66 4.09 13.28
C PHE A 55 -9.78 3.34 14.28
N GLY A 56 -10.35 2.36 15.01
CA GLY A 56 -9.55 1.44 15.85
C GLY A 56 -9.26 1.98 17.23
N TYR A 57 -9.82 3.15 17.54
CA TYR A 57 -9.66 3.80 18.82
C TYR A 57 -10.73 3.33 19.81
N ASP A 58 -10.29 2.86 20.97
CA ASP A 58 -11.17 2.53 22.09
C ASP A 58 -11.37 3.79 22.95
N ILE A 59 -12.48 4.49 22.72
CA ILE A 59 -12.77 5.79 23.33
C ILE A 59 -13.82 5.65 24.44
N LYS A 60 -13.40 5.47 25.69
CA LYS A 60 -14.30 5.28 26.84
C LYS A 60 -14.73 6.60 27.48
N GLU A 61 -15.71 6.57 28.39
CA GLU A 61 -16.25 7.75 29.09
C GLU A 61 -15.20 8.66 29.77
N ASN A 62 -14.10 8.08 30.26
CA ASN A 62 -13.01 8.79 30.92
C ASN A 62 -12.00 9.45 29.97
N THR A 63 -12.18 9.32 28.67
CA THR A 63 -11.36 10.00 27.67
C THR A 63 -11.78 11.47 27.52
N ASN A 64 -10.85 12.29 27.00
CA ASN A 64 -11.07 13.71 26.75
C ASN A 64 -12.35 13.94 25.91
N ALA A 65 -12.98 15.10 26.11
CA ALA A 65 -14.20 15.46 25.38
C ALA A 65 -13.95 15.66 23.87
N ILE A 66 -12.74 16.10 23.52
CA ILE A 66 -12.21 16.25 22.16
C ILE A 66 -10.91 15.46 22.12
N ILE A 67 -10.75 14.61 21.11
CA ILE A 67 -9.55 13.81 20.89
C ILE A 67 -9.04 14.19 19.51
N GLU A 68 -7.83 14.72 19.46
CA GLU A 68 -7.10 14.98 18.24
C GLU A 68 -6.13 13.83 18.01
N VAL A 69 -6.18 13.27 16.81
CA VAL A 69 -5.36 12.14 16.39
C VAL A 69 -4.54 12.60 15.21
N GLU A 70 -3.24 12.77 15.45
CA GLU A 70 -2.27 13.13 14.42
C GLU A 70 -2.01 11.93 13.49
N LEU A 71 -2.23 12.16 12.21
CA LEU A 71 -2.04 11.19 11.14
C LEU A 71 -0.71 11.50 10.43
N ASN A 72 0.39 10.93 10.92
CA ASN A 72 1.71 10.90 10.24
C ASN A 72 1.67 10.54 8.74
N PRO A 73 1.98 11.45 7.82
CA PRO A 73 1.72 11.26 6.41
C PRO A 73 2.58 10.12 5.83
N LEU A 74 2.02 9.41 4.84
CA LEU A 74 2.73 8.32 4.16
C LEU A 74 3.89 8.86 3.32
N ILE A 75 3.65 9.99 2.65
CA ILE A 75 4.62 10.83 1.94
C ILE A 75 5.11 11.92 2.92
N GLU A 76 6.32 12.46 2.75
CA GLU A 76 6.87 13.51 3.63
C GLU A 76 6.14 14.86 3.43
N ASP A 77 4.93 14.97 3.95
CA ASP A 77 4.10 16.17 3.93
C ASP A 77 3.73 16.63 5.37
N GLU A 78 2.84 17.60 5.51
CA GLU A 78 2.28 17.98 6.82
C GLU A 78 1.30 16.90 7.33
N PRO A 79 1.25 16.63 8.65
CA PRO A 79 0.34 15.64 9.20
C PRO A 79 -1.11 16.13 9.18
N ASP A 80 -2.02 15.29 8.68
CA ASP A 80 -3.46 15.48 8.82
C ASP A 80 -3.91 15.15 10.24
N ASN A 81 -5.08 15.65 10.66
CA ASN A 81 -5.65 15.31 11.97
C ASN A 81 -7.09 14.81 11.87
N LEU A 82 -7.36 13.70 12.57
CA LEU A 82 -8.72 13.25 12.87
C LEU A 82 -9.15 13.85 14.22
N ILE A 83 -10.25 14.59 14.23
CA ILE A 83 -10.79 15.21 15.44
C ILE A 83 -12.09 14.51 15.83
N ILE A 84 -12.06 13.83 16.99
CA ILE A 84 -13.21 13.10 17.53
C ILE A 84 -13.82 13.95 18.64
N TYR A 85 -15.00 14.51 18.37
CA TYR A 85 -15.80 15.24 19.37
C TYR A 85 -16.63 14.26 20.18
N ARG A 86 -16.00 13.50 21.07
CA ARG A 86 -16.63 12.41 21.84
C ARG A 86 -17.89 12.85 22.58
N LYS A 87 -17.84 14.00 23.26
CA LYS A 87 -18.98 14.49 24.06
C LYS A 87 -20.19 14.78 23.18
N ASP A 88 -19.94 15.36 22.01
CA ASP A 88 -20.97 15.80 21.08
C ASP A 88 -21.33 14.72 20.04
N ARG A 89 -20.53 13.64 19.98
CA ARG A 89 -20.74 12.41 19.20
C ARG A 89 -20.77 12.65 17.70
N PHE A 90 -19.76 13.36 17.21
CA PHE A 90 -19.46 13.48 15.78
C PHE A 90 -17.94 13.46 15.55
N VAL A 91 -17.56 13.31 14.28
CA VAL A 91 -16.17 13.30 13.82
C VAL A 91 -15.97 14.45 12.86
N ASP A 92 -14.83 15.10 12.98
CA ASP A 92 -14.35 16.12 12.08
C ASP A 92 -12.96 15.72 11.58
N LEU A 93 -12.58 16.24 10.43
CA LEU A 93 -11.34 15.91 9.76
C LEU A 93 -10.67 17.22 9.42
N ASP A 94 -9.58 17.50 10.11
CA ASP A 94 -8.65 18.58 9.76
C ASP A 94 -7.69 18.05 8.70
N ILE A 95 -8.28 17.73 7.55
CA ILE A 95 -7.59 17.28 6.35
C ILE A 95 -7.50 18.48 5.42
N HIS A 96 -6.34 18.68 4.80
CA HIS A 96 -6.07 19.78 3.87
C HIS A 96 -6.86 19.65 2.56
N SER A 97 -8.17 19.88 2.65
CA SER A 97 -9.11 19.72 1.55
C SER A 97 -9.80 21.02 1.18
N ASN A 98 -10.06 21.21 -0.12
CA ASN A 98 -10.87 22.31 -0.64
C ASN A 98 -12.33 22.29 -0.12
N VAL A 99 -12.76 21.21 0.54
CA VAL A 99 -14.09 21.07 1.13
C VAL A 99 -14.11 21.17 2.66
N TYR A 100 -12.99 21.50 3.30
CA TYR A 100 -12.91 21.59 4.77
C TYR A 100 -13.96 22.55 5.39
N ASP A 101 -14.24 23.66 4.71
CA ASP A 101 -15.27 24.62 5.12
C ASP A 101 -16.67 24.31 4.54
N ASP A 102 -16.82 23.25 3.75
CA ASP A 102 -18.11 22.81 3.22
C ASP A 102 -18.92 22.12 4.33
N LYS A 103 -19.88 22.88 4.85
CA LYS A 103 -20.83 22.44 5.88
C LYS A 103 -21.59 21.18 5.49
N LEU A 104 -21.98 21.07 4.22
CA LEU A 104 -22.72 19.90 3.73
C LEU A 104 -21.81 18.68 3.63
N TYR A 105 -20.51 18.89 3.41
CA TYR A 105 -19.54 17.80 3.39
C TYR A 105 -19.39 17.18 4.78
N LEU A 106 -19.26 17.99 5.84
CA LEU A 106 -19.19 17.50 7.22
C LEU A 106 -20.42 16.66 7.60
N LEU A 107 -21.61 17.15 7.23
CA LEU A 107 -22.87 16.44 7.41
C LEU A 107 -22.85 15.11 6.65
N ALA A 108 -22.46 15.14 5.38
CA ALA A 108 -22.44 13.98 4.52
C ALA A 108 -21.48 12.89 5.04
N PHE A 109 -20.28 13.31 5.46
CA PHE A 109 -19.29 12.42 6.06
C PHE A 109 -19.83 11.73 7.31
N ASN A 110 -20.37 12.48 8.27
CA ASN A 110 -20.92 11.89 9.50
C ASN A 110 -22.15 11.01 9.22
N ASN A 111 -23.03 11.42 8.30
CA ASN A 111 -24.18 10.62 7.87
C ASN A 111 -23.75 9.27 7.27
N TYR A 112 -22.72 9.28 6.43
CA TYR A 112 -22.22 8.05 5.83
C TYR A 112 -21.48 7.18 6.86
N LEU A 113 -20.63 7.77 7.69
CA LEU A 113 -19.87 7.08 8.74
C LEU A 113 -20.78 6.33 9.71
N PHE A 114 -21.77 7.01 10.29
CA PHE A 114 -22.62 6.43 11.33
C PHE A 114 -23.79 5.62 10.76
N TYR A 115 -24.38 6.07 9.65
CA TYR A 115 -25.65 5.52 9.15
C TYR A 115 -25.57 4.90 7.74
N GLY A 116 -24.41 4.91 7.07
CA GLY A 116 -24.23 4.31 5.75
C GLY A 116 -25.09 4.95 4.65
N LYS A 117 -25.49 6.23 4.81
CA LYS A 117 -26.34 6.92 3.84
C LYS A 117 -25.62 7.13 2.50
N LYS A 118 -26.06 6.40 1.47
CA LYS A 118 -25.43 6.41 0.13
C LYS A 118 -25.56 7.75 -0.61
N SER A 119 -26.64 8.49 -0.37
CA SER A 119 -26.82 9.84 -0.93
C SER A 119 -25.76 10.81 -0.44
N ASP A 120 -25.41 10.71 0.85
CA ASP A 120 -24.36 11.51 1.46
C ASP A 120 -22.98 11.07 0.95
N PHE A 121 -22.75 9.76 0.78
CA PHE A 121 -21.52 9.28 0.11
C PHE A 121 -21.40 9.83 -1.32
N ALA A 122 -22.50 9.95 -2.07
CA ALA A 122 -22.47 10.56 -3.40
C ALA A 122 -22.08 12.05 -3.35
N TYR A 123 -22.48 12.78 -2.29
CA TYR A 123 -22.03 14.16 -2.07
C TYR A 123 -20.53 14.21 -1.76
N MET A 124 -20.03 13.29 -0.92
CA MET A 124 -18.61 13.22 -0.59
C MET A 124 -17.70 13.06 -1.81
N GLN A 125 -18.19 12.49 -2.91
CA GLN A 125 -17.43 12.31 -4.15
C GLN A 125 -17.04 13.63 -4.85
N LYS A 126 -17.52 14.79 -4.37
CA LYS A 126 -16.98 16.10 -4.77
C LYS A 126 -15.49 16.24 -4.51
N ASP A 127 -14.99 15.56 -3.47
CA ASP A 127 -13.57 15.45 -3.19
C ASP A 127 -13.19 13.97 -3.15
N LEU A 128 -12.71 13.47 -4.28
CA LEU A 128 -12.26 12.09 -4.42
C LEU A 128 -10.97 11.83 -3.66
N TYR A 129 -10.10 12.84 -3.56
CA TYR A 129 -8.80 12.71 -2.91
C TYR A 129 -8.99 12.46 -1.41
N HIS A 130 -9.91 13.19 -0.79
CA HIS A 130 -10.27 12.97 0.60
C HIS A 130 -10.85 11.56 0.88
N ILE A 131 -11.64 11.00 -0.05
CA ILE A 131 -12.11 9.61 0.07
C ILE A 131 -10.91 8.63 0.03
N TYR A 132 -9.90 8.92 -0.80
CA TYR A 132 -8.70 8.10 -0.91
C TYR A 132 -7.85 8.14 0.35
N GLU A 133 -7.64 9.33 0.93
CA GLU A 133 -6.93 9.52 2.20
C GLU A 133 -7.60 8.77 3.35
N LEU A 134 -8.94 8.83 3.44
CA LEU A 134 -9.69 8.07 4.43
C LEU A 134 -9.46 6.56 4.32
N VAL A 135 -9.45 6.02 3.10
CA VAL A 135 -9.20 4.60 2.87
C VAL A 135 -7.73 4.25 3.14
N GLN A 136 -6.82 5.12 2.78
CA GLN A 136 -5.39 4.96 3.03
C GLN A 136 -5.09 4.85 4.53
N ASP A 137 -5.66 5.76 5.31
CA ASP A 137 -5.35 5.93 6.73
C ASP A 137 -6.14 4.96 7.62
N PHE A 138 -7.41 4.70 7.30
CA PHE A 138 -8.30 3.90 8.15
C PHE A 138 -8.76 2.58 7.51
N GLY A 139 -8.42 2.35 6.25
CA GLY A 139 -8.80 1.14 5.52
C GLY A 139 -10.24 1.17 5.04
N TYR A 140 -10.78 -0.01 4.73
CA TYR A 140 -12.14 -0.17 4.22
C TYR A 140 -13.06 -0.61 5.35
N TRP A 141 -13.93 0.28 5.80
CA TRP A 141 -14.91 -0.01 6.86
C TRP A 141 -16.31 -0.33 6.34
N ASP A 142 -16.54 -0.17 5.03
CA ASP A 142 -17.82 -0.40 4.36
C ASP A 142 -17.63 -1.00 2.95
N ASP A 143 -18.53 -1.93 2.57
CA ASP A 143 -18.47 -2.63 1.28
C ASP A 143 -18.79 -1.73 0.08
N HIS A 144 -19.59 -0.67 0.27
CA HIS A 144 -19.88 0.31 -0.77
C HIS A 144 -18.63 1.13 -1.08
N LEU A 145 -17.89 1.59 -0.06
CA LEU A 145 -16.60 2.27 -0.22
C LEU A 145 -15.61 1.39 -0.97
N LYS A 146 -15.48 0.13 -0.57
CA LYS A 146 -14.64 -0.86 -1.25
C LYS A 146 -15.01 -1.01 -2.73
N THR A 147 -16.29 -1.20 -3.03
CA THR A 147 -16.77 -1.34 -4.40
C THR A 147 -16.53 -0.07 -5.22
N PHE A 148 -16.70 1.10 -4.61
CA PHE A 148 -16.48 2.40 -5.26
C PHE A 148 -15.02 2.58 -5.68
N ILE A 149 -14.09 2.38 -4.74
CA ILE A 149 -12.64 2.45 -4.99
C ILE A 149 -12.26 1.51 -6.13
N PHE A 150 -12.78 0.27 -6.12
CA PHE A 150 -12.42 -0.72 -7.13
C PHE A 150 -12.88 -0.34 -8.54
N LYS A 151 -14.07 0.28 -8.66
CA LYS A 151 -14.58 0.76 -9.95
C LYS A 151 -13.84 1.99 -10.48
N LYS A 152 -13.22 2.76 -9.59
CA LYS A 152 -12.48 3.98 -9.96
C LYS A 152 -11.04 3.69 -10.35
N MET A 153 -10.49 2.56 -9.94
CA MET A 153 -9.12 2.18 -10.25
C MET A 153 -8.90 2.02 -11.76
N LYS A 154 -7.91 2.75 -12.29
CA LYS A 154 -7.45 2.67 -13.67
C LYS A 154 -5.93 2.63 -13.70
N ALA A 155 -5.36 1.84 -14.61
CA ALA A 155 -3.92 1.63 -14.73
C ALA A 155 -3.14 2.90 -15.14
N ASP A 156 -3.83 3.88 -15.71
CA ASP A 156 -3.23 5.06 -16.34
C ASP A 156 -3.24 6.29 -15.42
N GLU A 157 -3.84 6.19 -14.23
CA GLU A 157 -4.02 7.30 -13.28
C GLU A 157 -3.31 6.98 -11.96
N ASP A 158 -2.32 7.80 -11.57
CA ASP A 158 -1.67 7.88 -10.25
C ASP A 158 -1.42 6.55 -9.49
N ASN A 159 -0.43 5.78 -9.97
CA ASN A 159 -0.05 4.50 -9.36
C ASN A 159 0.41 4.62 -7.91
N HIS A 160 1.01 5.74 -7.49
CA HIS A 160 1.44 5.94 -6.10
C HIS A 160 0.25 6.14 -5.16
N ALA A 161 -0.79 6.88 -5.59
CA ALA A 161 -2.02 6.99 -4.82
C ALA A 161 -2.70 5.61 -4.66
N TRP A 162 -2.83 4.84 -5.74
CA TRP A 162 -3.41 3.49 -5.64
C TRP A 162 -2.58 2.57 -4.75
N PHE A 163 -1.26 2.62 -4.89
CA PHE A 163 -0.35 1.88 -4.02
C PHE A 163 -0.61 2.21 -2.55
N SER A 164 -0.69 3.50 -2.21
CA SER A 164 -0.93 3.97 -0.83
C SER A 164 -2.30 3.56 -0.30
N ILE A 165 -3.34 3.55 -1.13
CA ILE A 165 -4.68 3.07 -0.77
C ILE A 165 -4.66 1.57 -0.39
N PHE A 166 -3.90 0.74 -1.11
CA PHE A 166 -3.86 -0.71 -0.87
C PHE A 166 -2.85 -1.15 0.19
N PHE A 167 -1.71 -0.49 0.25
CA PHE A 167 -0.58 -0.85 1.10
C PHE A 167 -0.45 0.05 2.33
N GLY A 168 -1.15 1.19 2.40
CA GLY A 168 -1.08 2.22 3.45
C GLY A 168 -1.31 1.77 4.90
N ARG A 169 -1.51 2.71 5.82
CA ARG A 169 -1.30 2.54 7.27
C ARG A 169 -1.95 1.32 7.94
N ILE A 170 -1.35 0.89 9.04
CA ILE A 170 -1.84 -0.18 9.93
C ILE A 170 -3.20 0.23 10.52
N GLY A 171 -4.27 -0.44 10.09
CA GLY A 171 -5.63 -0.19 10.55
C GLY A 171 -6.50 -1.45 10.46
N ILE A 172 -6.81 -2.01 11.64
CA ILE A 172 -7.86 -2.95 12.15
C ILE A 172 -8.38 -4.09 11.26
N ASN A 173 -8.47 -3.94 9.94
CA ASN A 173 -9.09 -4.89 9.03
C ASN A 173 -8.08 -5.47 8.02
N GLY A 174 -7.14 -6.26 8.55
CA GLY A 174 -6.40 -7.32 7.84
C GLY A 174 -6.23 -7.14 6.33
N LYS A 175 -5.40 -6.17 5.94
CA LYS A 175 -5.27 -5.70 4.55
C LYS A 175 -4.86 -6.80 3.56
N TRP A 176 -4.18 -7.86 3.99
CA TRP A 176 -3.74 -8.95 3.09
C TRP A 176 -4.88 -9.66 2.34
N LYS A 177 -5.93 -10.13 3.03
CA LYS A 177 -7.06 -10.83 2.38
C LYS A 177 -7.80 -9.90 1.42
N LEU A 178 -7.85 -8.61 1.75
CA LEU A 178 -8.46 -7.59 0.93
C LEU A 178 -7.63 -7.35 -0.35
N ARG A 179 -6.32 -7.11 -0.22
CA ARG A 179 -5.39 -6.97 -1.35
C ARG A 179 -5.47 -8.17 -2.30
N ARG A 180 -5.52 -9.40 -1.77
CA ARG A 180 -5.71 -10.60 -2.61
C ARG A 180 -7.02 -10.58 -3.41
N ASN A 181 -8.11 -10.17 -2.78
CA ASN A 181 -9.40 -10.08 -3.45
C ASN A 181 -9.39 -9.01 -4.54
N ILE A 182 -8.73 -7.87 -4.29
CA ILE A 182 -8.54 -6.78 -5.25
C ILE A 182 -7.76 -7.26 -6.45
N PHE A 183 -6.54 -7.77 -6.22
CA PHE A 183 -5.68 -8.18 -7.31
C PHE A 183 -6.36 -9.25 -8.18
N ARG A 184 -7.07 -10.19 -7.55
CA ARG A 184 -7.87 -11.20 -8.26
C ARG A 184 -9.00 -10.59 -9.08
N GLN A 185 -9.76 -9.67 -8.51
CA GLN A 185 -10.90 -9.06 -9.19
C GLN A 185 -10.42 -8.21 -10.37
N TYR A 186 -9.42 -7.37 -10.16
CA TYR A 186 -8.87 -6.54 -11.22
C TYR A 186 -8.26 -7.38 -12.34
N CYS A 187 -7.47 -8.41 -12.03
CA CYS A 187 -6.99 -9.33 -13.08
C CYS A 187 -8.13 -10.13 -13.74
N ARG A 188 -9.32 -10.26 -13.18
CA ARG A 188 -10.45 -10.85 -13.92
C ARG A 188 -11.05 -9.87 -14.91
N GLU A 189 -11.20 -8.61 -14.51
CA GLU A 189 -11.93 -7.59 -15.26
C GLU A 189 -11.05 -6.88 -16.31
N ALA A 190 -9.80 -6.56 -15.98
CA ALA A 190 -8.90 -5.79 -16.85
C ALA A 190 -8.16 -6.70 -17.82
N GLU A 191 -8.19 -6.42 -19.12
CA GLU A 191 -7.53 -7.24 -20.15
C GLU A 191 -6.02 -7.36 -19.91
N ASN A 192 -5.36 -6.25 -19.56
CA ASN A 192 -3.94 -6.21 -19.21
C ASN A 192 -3.75 -5.75 -17.75
N CYS A 193 -3.83 -6.68 -16.79
CA CYS A 193 -3.62 -6.33 -15.39
C CYS A 193 -2.14 -6.09 -15.03
N GLN A 194 -1.20 -6.45 -15.91
CA GLN A 194 0.22 -6.23 -15.69
C GLN A 194 0.55 -4.74 -15.62
N THR A 195 -0.09 -3.90 -16.45
CA THR A 195 0.11 -2.44 -16.44
C THR A 195 -0.14 -1.81 -15.07
N MET A 196 -1.14 -2.31 -14.33
CA MET A 196 -1.45 -1.85 -12.98
C MET A 196 -0.49 -2.42 -11.93
N PHE A 197 -0.10 -3.69 -12.08
CA PHE A 197 0.61 -4.43 -11.03
C PHE A 197 2.13 -4.29 -11.07
N MET A 198 2.72 -4.06 -12.25
CA MET A 198 4.16 -3.85 -12.39
C MET A 198 4.67 -2.67 -11.55
N PRO A 199 4.01 -1.48 -11.56
CA PRO A 199 4.40 -0.39 -10.66
C PRO A 199 4.35 -0.80 -9.18
N PHE A 200 3.35 -1.58 -8.75
CA PHE A 200 3.26 -2.04 -7.36
C PHE A 200 4.38 -3.01 -7.00
N LEU A 201 4.75 -3.91 -7.92
CA LEU A 201 5.88 -4.82 -7.73
C LEU A 201 7.18 -4.04 -7.58
N GLU A 202 7.44 -3.09 -8.47
CA GLU A 202 8.63 -2.23 -8.42
C GLU A 202 8.71 -1.45 -7.11
N GLU A 203 7.59 -0.87 -6.67
CA GLU A 203 7.48 -0.14 -5.41
C GLU A 203 7.80 -1.04 -4.19
N ILE A 204 7.24 -2.25 -4.12
CA ILE A 204 7.50 -3.20 -3.02
C ILE A 204 8.96 -3.68 -2.99
N LEU A 205 9.58 -3.84 -4.17
CA LEU A 205 10.86 -4.51 -4.33
C LEU A 205 12.07 -3.55 -4.31
N ASN A 206 11.93 -2.30 -4.77
CA ASN A 206 13.02 -1.33 -4.84
C ASN A 206 13.32 -0.67 -3.50
N GLU A 207 12.30 -0.36 -2.73
CA GLU A 207 12.45 0.08 -1.36
C GLU A 207 11.70 -0.89 -0.46
N PRO A 208 12.36 -1.69 0.38
CA PRO A 208 11.65 -2.28 1.49
C PRO A 208 11.25 -1.08 2.33
N TYR A 209 10.00 -0.62 2.22
CA TYR A 209 9.34 0.29 3.15
C TYR A 209 9.37 -0.37 4.54
N LYS A 210 10.55 -0.36 5.14
CA LYS A 210 10.84 -0.95 6.44
C LYS A 210 9.96 -0.18 7.41
N THR A 211 8.93 -0.89 7.88
CA THR A 211 8.06 -0.62 9.03
C THR A 211 6.75 0.15 8.85
N LYS A 212 6.39 0.69 7.67
CA LYS A 212 5.11 1.45 7.52
C LYS A 212 3.90 0.62 7.06
N TYR A 213 4.10 -0.44 6.27
CA TYR A 213 3.01 -1.19 5.63
C TYR A 213 2.77 -2.56 6.28
N GLU A 214 1.50 -2.94 6.46
CA GLU A 214 1.10 -4.19 7.11
C GLU A 214 1.04 -5.39 6.15
N GLY A 215 1.47 -6.55 6.63
CA GLY A 215 1.28 -7.85 5.98
C GLY A 215 2.58 -8.49 5.49
N ASN A 216 2.44 -9.53 4.69
CA ASN A 216 3.57 -10.27 4.14
C ASN A 216 3.83 -9.79 2.72
N LEU A 217 4.61 -8.71 2.57
CA LEU A 217 4.94 -8.12 1.27
C LEU A 217 5.60 -9.14 0.31
N ASP A 218 6.36 -10.09 0.84
CA ASP A 218 6.91 -11.19 0.05
C ASP A 218 5.78 -12.07 -0.55
N GLU A 219 4.71 -12.33 0.19
CA GLU A 219 3.55 -13.08 -0.31
C GLU A 219 2.67 -12.22 -1.24
N ASP A 220 2.61 -10.90 -1.03
CA ASP A 220 1.99 -9.96 -1.97
C ASP A 220 2.64 -10.04 -3.35
N VAL A 221 3.97 -9.94 -3.40
CA VAL A 221 4.76 -10.10 -4.64
C VAL A 221 4.49 -11.45 -5.27
N ALA A 222 4.56 -12.53 -4.49
CA ALA A 222 4.32 -13.89 -4.99
C ALA A 222 2.91 -14.05 -5.58
N TYR A 223 1.89 -13.48 -4.92
CA TYR A 223 0.51 -13.59 -5.39
C TYR A 223 0.23 -12.73 -6.63
N ILE A 224 0.83 -11.55 -6.74
CA ILE A 224 0.75 -10.73 -7.96
C ILE A 224 1.36 -11.49 -9.15
N LEU A 225 2.57 -12.04 -8.98
CA LEU A 225 3.23 -12.82 -10.03
C LEU A 225 2.42 -14.07 -10.40
N GLU A 226 1.80 -14.75 -9.43
CA GLU A 226 0.86 -15.86 -9.68
C GLU A 226 -0.33 -15.43 -10.55
N LEU A 227 -0.96 -14.29 -10.25
CA LEU A 227 -2.10 -13.80 -11.02
C LEU A 227 -1.73 -13.42 -12.45
N ILE A 228 -0.58 -12.76 -12.64
CA ILE A 228 -0.03 -12.44 -13.97
C ILE A 228 0.24 -13.74 -14.73
N SER A 229 0.93 -14.70 -14.10
CA SER A 229 1.26 -15.99 -14.69
C SER A 229 0.03 -16.76 -15.15
N LYS A 230 -1.01 -16.77 -14.31
CA LYS A 230 -2.27 -17.45 -14.62
C LYS A 230 -3.00 -16.80 -15.80
N LYS A 231 -3.08 -15.46 -15.82
CA LYS A 231 -3.84 -14.74 -16.85
C LYS A 231 -3.23 -14.90 -18.24
N GLU A 232 -1.92 -14.95 -18.34
CA GLU A 232 -1.24 -15.13 -19.63
C GLU A 232 -1.24 -16.58 -20.10
N LEU A 233 -1.26 -17.54 -19.17
CA LEU A 233 -1.51 -18.95 -19.51
C LEU A 233 -2.88 -19.11 -20.20
N GLU A 234 -3.91 -18.41 -19.71
CA GLU A 234 -5.25 -18.38 -20.33
C GLU A 234 -5.24 -17.75 -21.73
N LYS A 235 -4.22 -16.95 -22.08
CA LYS A 235 -4.07 -16.29 -23.38
C LYS A 235 -3.07 -16.97 -24.33
N GLU A 236 -2.42 -18.06 -23.91
CA GLU A 236 -1.30 -18.69 -24.63
C GLU A 236 -0.11 -17.72 -24.90
N GLN A 237 -0.01 -16.63 -24.14
CA GLN A 237 1.00 -15.57 -24.29
C GLN A 237 2.20 -15.77 -23.36
N THR A 238 2.75 -16.98 -23.35
CA THR A 238 3.85 -17.43 -22.48
C THR A 238 5.10 -16.53 -22.46
N PRO A 239 5.56 -15.91 -23.58
CA PRO A 239 6.80 -15.12 -23.59
C PRO A 239 6.77 -13.87 -22.70
N GLY A 240 5.60 -13.24 -22.54
CA GLY A 240 5.47 -12.01 -21.76
C GLY A 240 5.67 -12.22 -20.25
N VAL A 241 5.12 -13.32 -19.71
CA VAL A 241 5.27 -13.69 -18.30
C VAL A 241 6.71 -14.06 -17.96
N ILE A 242 7.34 -14.84 -18.85
CA ILE A 242 8.73 -15.25 -18.67
C ILE A 242 9.60 -14.00 -18.56
N GLY A 243 9.41 -13.01 -19.44
CA GLY A 243 10.10 -11.73 -19.37
C GLY A 243 9.94 -11.04 -18.00
N ILE A 244 8.70 -10.91 -17.51
CA ILE A 244 8.41 -10.26 -16.22
C ILE A 244 9.06 -10.99 -15.05
N ILE A 245 8.91 -12.31 -14.98
CA ILE A 245 9.46 -13.12 -13.88
C ILE A 245 10.99 -13.13 -13.92
N SER A 246 11.56 -13.34 -15.11
CA SER A 246 13.01 -13.33 -15.33
C SER A 246 13.62 -11.98 -14.98
N ASP A 247 13.00 -10.88 -15.39
CA ASP A 247 13.46 -9.52 -15.04
C ASP A 247 13.35 -9.26 -13.54
N THR A 248 12.25 -9.70 -12.91
CA THR A 248 12.05 -9.57 -11.46
C THR A 248 13.14 -10.29 -10.68
N TYR A 249 13.45 -11.55 -11.03
CA TYR A 249 14.52 -12.30 -10.35
C TYR A 249 15.91 -11.78 -10.68
N SER A 250 16.14 -11.28 -11.89
CA SER A 250 17.44 -10.71 -12.26
C SER A 250 17.73 -9.43 -11.49
N LYS A 251 16.71 -8.58 -11.25
CA LYS A 251 16.82 -7.38 -10.41
C LYS A 251 16.87 -7.70 -8.91
N HIS A 252 16.17 -8.74 -8.46
CA HIS A 252 16.04 -9.12 -7.04
C HIS A 252 16.35 -10.60 -6.80
N PRO A 253 17.60 -11.06 -6.95
CA PRO A 253 17.95 -12.49 -6.95
C PRO A 253 17.65 -13.20 -5.63
N GLU A 254 17.69 -12.48 -4.51
CA GLU A 254 17.34 -13.00 -3.19
C GLU A 254 15.86 -13.44 -3.08
N LEU A 255 14.98 -12.88 -3.90
CA LEU A 255 13.54 -13.15 -3.88
C LEU A 255 13.24 -14.62 -4.20
N LEU A 256 13.90 -15.17 -5.23
CA LEU A 256 13.75 -16.57 -5.64
C LEU A 256 14.05 -17.53 -4.48
N ASN A 257 15.15 -17.28 -3.76
CA ASN A 257 15.52 -18.09 -2.59
C ASN A 257 14.47 -18.01 -1.46
N ARG A 258 13.88 -16.83 -1.23
CA ARG A 258 12.82 -16.67 -0.23
C ARG A 258 11.55 -17.42 -0.63
N PHE A 259 11.15 -17.36 -1.90
CA PHE A 259 10.00 -18.11 -2.41
C PHE A 259 10.20 -19.62 -2.31
N LYS A 260 11.37 -20.13 -2.68
CA LYS A 260 11.71 -21.57 -2.54
C LYS A 260 11.56 -22.04 -1.09
N LYS A 261 12.10 -21.30 -0.12
CA LYS A 261 11.98 -21.62 1.32
C LYS A 261 10.53 -21.68 1.79
N LYS A 262 9.63 -20.95 1.15
CA LYS A 262 8.19 -20.91 1.44
C LYS A 262 7.36 -21.83 0.53
N ASN A 263 8.01 -22.68 -0.28
CA ASN A 263 7.36 -23.48 -1.33
C ASN A 263 6.41 -22.64 -2.20
N TYR A 264 6.87 -21.44 -2.58
CA TYR A 264 6.12 -20.46 -3.39
C TYR A 264 4.73 -20.13 -2.81
N TYR A 265 4.54 -20.30 -1.50
CA TYR A 265 3.25 -20.14 -0.82
C TYR A 265 2.12 -21.03 -1.39
N GLY A 266 2.47 -22.11 -2.11
CA GLY A 266 1.51 -22.97 -2.81
C GLY A 266 1.00 -22.42 -4.15
N TYR A 267 1.66 -21.40 -4.72
CA TYR A 267 1.34 -20.84 -6.03
C TYR A 267 2.03 -21.64 -7.14
N GLU A 268 1.28 -22.52 -7.81
CA GLU A 268 1.83 -23.48 -8.77
C GLU A 268 2.28 -22.84 -10.09
N ASN A 269 1.61 -21.79 -10.59
CA ASN A 269 2.06 -21.14 -11.82
C ASN A 269 3.35 -20.37 -11.57
N LEU A 270 3.43 -19.63 -10.45
CA LEU A 270 4.69 -18.99 -10.04
C LEU A 270 5.83 -20.02 -9.93
N LYS A 271 5.58 -21.17 -9.29
CA LYS A 271 6.58 -22.23 -9.16
C LYS A 271 7.04 -22.77 -10.52
N PHE A 272 6.12 -23.02 -11.44
CA PHE A 272 6.42 -23.49 -12.79
C PHE A 272 7.33 -22.50 -13.55
N TYR A 273 6.97 -21.22 -13.60
CA TYR A 273 7.77 -20.22 -14.30
C TYR A 273 9.11 -19.92 -13.59
N SER A 274 9.16 -20.06 -12.25
CA SER A 274 10.41 -19.96 -11.51
C SER A 274 11.39 -21.06 -11.88
N GLN A 275 10.91 -22.30 -12.07
CA GLN A 275 11.74 -23.42 -12.52
C GLN A 275 12.26 -23.18 -13.93
N TYR A 276 11.41 -22.68 -14.83
CA TYR A 276 11.82 -22.32 -16.19
C TYR A 276 12.97 -21.32 -16.21
N TYR A 277 12.91 -20.26 -15.39
CA TYR A 277 13.99 -19.29 -15.24
C TYR A 277 15.31 -19.93 -14.78
N GLU A 278 15.26 -20.84 -13.80
CA GLU A 278 16.45 -21.54 -13.33
C GLU A 278 17.08 -22.42 -14.42
N ASP A 279 16.25 -23.12 -15.19
CA ASP A 279 16.70 -23.96 -16.31
C ASP A 279 17.35 -23.12 -17.44
N GLU A 280 16.79 -21.94 -17.74
CA GLU A 280 17.39 -20.99 -18.70
C GLU A 280 18.76 -20.50 -18.23
N ILE A 281 18.88 -20.07 -16.95
CA ILE A 281 20.16 -19.63 -16.38
C ILE A 281 21.19 -20.76 -16.40
N GLN A 282 20.80 -21.97 -16.02
CA GLN A 282 21.69 -23.11 -16.01
C GLN A 282 22.18 -23.45 -17.42
N THR A 283 21.30 -23.38 -18.42
CA THR A 283 21.63 -23.59 -19.83
C THR A 283 22.58 -22.52 -20.34
N TYR A 284 22.31 -21.25 -20.05
CA TYR A 284 23.17 -20.13 -20.43
C TYR A 284 24.56 -20.22 -19.76
N SER A 285 24.61 -20.52 -18.46
CA SER A 285 25.86 -20.72 -17.72
C SER A 285 26.68 -21.87 -18.31
N SER A 286 26.03 -22.97 -18.68
CA SER A 286 26.67 -24.11 -19.33
C SER A 286 27.24 -23.73 -20.71
N PHE A 287 26.50 -22.95 -21.48
CA PHE A 287 26.96 -22.42 -22.78
C PHE A 287 28.16 -21.48 -22.65
N CYS A 288 28.15 -20.57 -21.67
CA CYS A 288 29.29 -19.70 -21.37
C CYS A 288 30.54 -20.51 -20.98
N ARG A 289 30.40 -21.53 -20.14
CA ARG A 289 31.51 -22.42 -19.75
C ARG A 289 32.09 -23.17 -20.95
N LEU A 290 31.23 -23.67 -21.84
CA LEU A 290 31.64 -24.31 -23.09
C LEU A 290 32.41 -23.34 -24.00
N LYS A 291 31.90 -22.11 -24.19
CA LYS A 291 32.56 -21.07 -24.97
C LYS A 291 33.94 -20.71 -24.43
N SER A 292 34.07 -20.52 -23.11
CA SER A 292 35.36 -20.24 -22.47
C SER A 292 36.33 -21.41 -22.59
N SER A 293 35.84 -22.65 -22.48
CA SER A 293 36.66 -23.86 -22.64
C SER A 293 37.19 -23.99 -24.06
N LEU A 294 36.34 -23.77 -25.07
CA LEU A 294 36.74 -23.74 -26.48
C LEU A 294 37.78 -22.66 -26.76
N HIS A 295 37.57 -21.45 -26.24
CA HIS A 295 38.53 -20.36 -26.41
C HIS A 295 39.92 -20.69 -25.79
N SER A 296 39.93 -21.33 -24.62
CA SER A 296 41.16 -21.81 -23.97
C SER A 296 41.89 -22.85 -24.83
N ILE A 297 41.15 -23.83 -25.38
CA ILE A 297 41.70 -24.86 -26.27
C ILE A 297 42.31 -24.21 -27.53
N PHE A 298 41.58 -23.30 -28.19
CA PHE A 298 42.09 -22.58 -29.36
C PHE A 298 43.38 -21.82 -29.05
N THR A 299 43.41 -21.09 -27.93
CA THR A 299 44.60 -20.34 -27.50
C THR A 299 45.79 -21.27 -27.27
N HIS A 300 45.55 -22.45 -26.68
CA HIS A 300 46.60 -23.43 -26.41
C HIS A 300 47.14 -24.06 -27.71
N VAL A 301 46.25 -24.44 -28.63
CA VAL A 301 46.61 -24.97 -29.95
C VAL A 301 47.41 -23.95 -30.76
N SER A 302 46.98 -22.68 -30.79
CA SER A 302 47.72 -21.62 -31.48
C SER A 302 49.12 -21.39 -30.89
N ARG A 303 49.29 -21.49 -29.56
CA ARG A 303 50.62 -21.41 -28.93
C ARG A 303 51.51 -22.59 -29.31
N ILE A 304 50.97 -23.81 -29.38
CA ILE A 304 51.70 -25.00 -29.83
C ILE A 304 52.14 -24.82 -31.29
N GLN A 305 51.22 -24.42 -32.19
CA GLN A 305 51.54 -24.16 -33.60
C GLN A 305 52.64 -23.09 -33.75
N TYR A 306 52.54 -21.97 -33.04
CA TYR A 306 53.56 -20.93 -33.07
C TYR A 306 54.93 -21.45 -32.60
N THR A 307 54.95 -22.27 -31.55
CA THR A 307 56.20 -22.87 -31.02
C THR A 307 56.81 -23.87 -32.01
N PHE A 308 55.99 -24.66 -32.71
CA PHE A 308 56.48 -25.57 -33.75
C PHE A 308 57.01 -24.80 -34.97
N SER A 309 56.30 -23.78 -35.44
CA SER A 309 56.73 -22.95 -36.56
C SER A 309 58.04 -22.19 -36.27
N THR A 310 58.22 -21.72 -35.03
CA THR A 310 59.48 -21.04 -34.63
C THR A 310 60.65 -22.00 -34.44
N LYS A 311 60.41 -23.26 -34.03
CA LYS A 311 61.47 -24.29 -33.94
C LYS A 311 61.88 -24.91 -35.27
N LEU A 312 61.02 -24.85 -36.29
CA LEU A 312 61.32 -25.34 -37.66
C LEU A 312 62.05 -24.29 -38.53
N MET A 313 62.18 -23.04 -38.06
CA MET A 313 62.87 -21.95 -38.77
C MET A 313 64.28 -21.66 -38.20
N VAL A 314 64.82 -22.52 -37.34
CA VAL A 314 66.21 -22.49 -36.82
C VAL A 314 66.95 -23.71 -37.36
#